data_AF-A0A0P7YBK3-F1
#
_entry.id   AF-A0A0P7YBK3-F1
#
_cell.length_a   1.000
_cell.length_b   1.000
_cell.length_c   1.000
_cell.angle_alpha   90.00
_cell.angle_beta   90.00
_cell.angle_gamma   90.00
#
_symmetry.space_group_name_H-M   'P 1'
#
loop_
_entity.id
_entity.type
_entity.pdbx_description
1 polymer ?
#
loop_
_entity_poly.entity_id
_entity_poly.type
_entity_poly.pdbx_seq_one_letter_code
_entity_poly.pdbx_strand_id
1 'polypeptide(L)' 'MSPEKLVRMANQIATFFASQPGTDQAERVAAHLKDFWGPEMRSELKSYVAAGHGGDVDELVVRALPLI' A
#
# COMPACT_ATOMS: atom_id res chain seq x y z
N MET A 1 -14.71 2.10 -0.29
CA MET A 1 -14.23 3.35 -0.97
C MET A 1 -14.30 3.12 -2.49
N SER A 2 -13.98 4.07 -3.40
CA SER A 2 -13.72 3.64 -4.79
C SER A 2 -12.33 2.99 -4.88
N PRO A 3 -12.14 1.89 -5.63
CA PRO A 3 -10.84 1.23 -5.75
C PRO A 3 -9.73 2.17 -6.22
N GLU A 4 -10.03 3.07 -7.18
CA GLU A 4 -9.07 4.01 -7.74
C GLU A 4 -8.59 5.02 -6.68
N LYS A 5 -9.51 5.47 -5.81
CA LYS A 5 -9.16 6.38 -4.71
C LYS A 5 -8.28 5.68 -3.70
N LEU A 6 -8.57 4.41 -3.38
CA LEU A 6 -7.79 3.59 -2.45
C LEU A 6 -6.36 3.39 -2.97
N VAL A 7 -6.22 2.97 -4.23
CA VAL A 7 -4.93 2.79 -4.91
C VAL A 7 -4.14 4.09 -4.95
N ARG A 8 -4.77 5.20 -5.33
CA ARG A 8 -4.12 6.50 -5.37
C ARG A 8 -3.55 6.90 -4.00
N MET A 9 -4.30 6.68 -2.91
CA MET A 9 -3.79 6.98 -1.57
C MET A 9 -2.61 6.07 -1.19
N ALA A 10 -2.68 4.77 -1.48
CA ALA A 10 -1.58 3.84 -1.22
C ALA A 10 -0.30 4.26 -1.97
N ASN A 11 -0.42 4.62 -3.24
CA ASN A 11 0.72 5.05 -4.06
C ASN A 11 1.31 6.39 -3.58
N GLN A 12 0.49 7.31 -3.07
CA GLN A 12 0.95 8.55 -2.45
C GLN A 12 1.78 8.28 -1.19
N ILE A 13 1.35 7.32 -0.36
CA ILE A 13 2.09 6.89 0.84
C ILE A 13 3.44 6.28 0.42
N ALA A 14 3.46 5.39 -0.56
CA ALA A 14 4.70 4.81 -1.08
C ALA A 14 5.64 5.85 -1.66
N THR A 15 5.13 6.81 -2.44
CA THR A 15 5.93 7.92 -3.00
C THR A 15 6.63 8.71 -1.88
N PHE A 16 5.92 8.98 -0.78
CA PHE A 16 6.53 9.64 0.38
C PHE A 16 7.67 8.80 0.96
N PHE A 17 7.45 7.52 1.27
CA PHE A 17 8.48 6.67 1.87
C PHE A 17 9.65 6.36 0.94
N ALA A 18 9.41 6.27 -0.37
CA ALA A 18 10.47 6.11 -1.38
C ALA A 18 11.48 7.28 -1.36
N SER A 19 11.03 8.48 -1.03
CA SER A 19 11.91 9.66 -0.91
C SER A 19 12.75 9.68 0.37
N GLN A 20 12.43 8.82 1.34
CA GLN A 20 13.12 8.78 2.63
C GLN A 20 14.37 7.89 2.54
N PRO A 21 15.47 8.24 3.25
CA PRO A 21 16.63 7.38 3.34
C PRO A 21 16.29 6.08 4.09
N GLY A 22 16.97 5.00 3.72
CA GLY A 22 16.80 3.67 4.34
C GLY A 22 16.71 2.55 3.31
N THR A 23 16.49 1.34 3.80
CA THR A 23 16.20 0.14 2.98
C THR A 23 14.93 -0.58 3.44
N ASP A 24 14.21 0.00 4.40
CA ASP A 24 13.04 -0.54 5.10
C ASP A 24 11.74 0.16 4.66
N GLN A 25 11.70 0.72 3.45
CA GLN A 25 10.56 1.52 2.99
C GLN A 25 9.26 0.71 2.93
N ALA A 26 9.31 -0.56 2.54
CA ALA A 26 8.13 -1.41 2.47
C ALA A 26 7.55 -1.69 3.86
N GLU A 27 8.41 -1.91 4.85
CA GLU A 27 8.04 -2.08 6.26
C GLU A 27 7.41 -0.80 6.82
N ARG A 28 7.95 0.36 6.46
CA ARG A 28 7.40 1.67 6.87
C ARG A 28 6.04 1.96 6.22
N VAL A 29 5.86 1.61 4.95
CA VAL A 29 4.54 1.65 4.29
C VAL A 29 3.55 0.73 5.01
N ALA A 30 3.95 -0.52 5.29
CA ALA A 30 3.13 -1.48 6.01
C ALA A 30 2.71 -0.99 7.40
N ALA A 31 3.64 -0.40 8.15
CA ALA A 31 3.36 0.20 9.45
C ALA A 31 2.33 1.33 9.33
N HIS A 32 2.53 2.26 8.39
CA HIS A 32 1.59 3.36 8.16
C HIS A 32 0.19 2.86 7.79
N LEU A 33 0.08 1.85 6.92
CA LEU A 33 -1.22 1.26 6.58
C LEU A 33 -1.88 0.60 7.80
N LYS A 34 -1.13 -0.07 8.68
CA LYS A 34 -1.69 -0.65 9.92
C LYS A 34 -2.17 0.40 10.92
N ASP A 35 -1.43 1.49 11.05
CA ASP A 35 -1.71 2.55 12.02
C ASP A 35 -2.92 3.41 11.62
N PHE A 36 -3.07 3.67 10.31
CA PHE A 36 -4.04 4.66 9.82
C PHE A 36 -5.20 4.07 9.01
N TRP A 37 -5.10 2.83 8.49
CA TRP A 37 -6.17 2.22 7.71
C TRP A 37 -6.92 1.16 8.50
N GLY A 38 -8.25 1.20 8.38
CA GLY A 38 -9.12 0.15 8.90
C GLY A 38 -8.84 -1.22 8.26
N PRO A 39 -9.24 -2.33 8.93
CA PRO A 39 -9.04 -3.68 8.42
C PRO A 39 -9.71 -3.91 7.05
N GLU A 40 -10.87 -3.31 6.82
CA GLU A 40 -11.59 -3.39 5.53
C GLU A 40 -10.76 -2.79 4.39
N MET A 41 -10.27 -1.56 4.53
CA MET A 41 -9.44 -0.89 3.50
C MET A 41 -8.20 -1.71 3.13
N ARG A 42 -7.54 -2.33 4.12
CA ARG A 42 -6.38 -3.20 3.89
C ARG A 42 -6.78 -4.46 3.11
N SER A 43 -7.92 -5.04 3.45
CA SER A 43 -8.48 -6.20 2.73
C SER A 43 -8.89 -5.85 1.30
N GLU A 44 -9.50 -4.69 1.08
CA GLU A 44 -9.86 -4.19 -0.26
C GLU A 44 -8.60 -4.06 -1.13
N LEU A 45 -7.54 -3.43 -0.60
CA LEU A 45 -6.27 -3.25 -1.34
C LEU A 45 -5.61 -4.60 -1.69
N LYS A 46 -5.59 -5.55 -0.75
CA LYS A 46 -5.09 -6.91 -1.01
C LYS A 46 -5.88 -7.61 -2.08
N SER A 47 -7.21 -7.52 -2.01
CA SER A 47 -8.10 -8.16 -2.97
C SER A 47 -7.94 -7.56 -4.37
N TYR A 48 -7.75 -6.25 -4.45
CA TYR A 48 -7.50 -5.54 -5.71
C TYR A 48 -6.21 -6.03 -6.39
N VAL A 49 -5.12 -6.15 -5.65
CA VAL A 49 -3.85 -6.70 -6.18
C VAL A 49 -3.99 -8.17 -6.57
N ALA A 50 -4.64 -8.99 -5.72
CA ALA A 50 -4.87 -10.40 -6.00
C ALA A 50 -5.75 -10.66 -7.24
N ALA A 51 -6.64 -9.71 -7.58
CA ALA A 51 -7.44 -9.76 -8.80
C ALA A 51 -6.66 -9.45 -10.09
N GLY A 52 -5.34 -9.23 -9.99
CA GLY A 52 -4.46 -8.99 -11.14
C GLY A 52 -4.22 -7.50 -11.44
N HIS A 53 -4.75 -6.59 -10.63
CA HIS A 53 -4.55 -5.15 -10.77
C HIS A 53 -3.30 -4.64 -10.05
N GLY A 54 -2.32 -5.52 -9.80
CA GLY A 54 -1.06 -5.15 -9.15
C GLY A 54 -0.24 -4.12 -9.94
N GLY A 55 -0.42 -4.04 -11.26
CA GLY A 55 0.28 -3.07 -12.11
C GLY A 55 -0.10 -1.60 -11.86
N ASP A 56 -1.25 -1.35 -11.23
CA ASP A 56 -1.72 -0.01 -10.88
C ASP A 56 -1.22 0.44 -9.50
N VAL A 57 -0.58 -0.45 -8.76
CA VAL A 57 -0.13 -0.27 -7.38
C VAL A 57 1.38 -0.19 -7.34
N ASP A 58 1.91 0.80 -6.62
CA ASP A 58 3.35 1.00 -6.48
C ASP A 58 4.05 -0.25 -5.90
N GLU A 59 5.24 -0.56 -6.40
CA GLU A 59 5.98 -1.77 -6.00
C GLU A 59 6.25 -1.82 -4.49
N LEU A 60 6.49 -0.67 -3.84
CA LEU A 60 6.66 -0.62 -2.39
C LEU A 60 5.38 -1.02 -1.65
N VAL A 61 4.21 -0.64 -2.17
CA VAL A 61 2.93 -1.06 -1.60
C VAL A 61 2.75 -2.56 -1.78
N VAL A 62 3.00 -3.10 -2.99
CA VAL A 62 2.89 -4.53 -3.26
C VAL A 62 3.79 -5.35 -2.32
N ARG A 63 5.03 -4.90 -2.09
CA ARG A 63 5.97 -5.51 -1.14
C ARG A 63 5.53 -5.36 0.33
N ALA A 64 4.75 -4.32 0.65
CA ALA A 64 4.21 -4.08 1.99
C ALA A 64 2.97 -4.96 2.32
N LEU A 65 2.19 -5.39 1.32
CA LEU A 65 0.94 -6.14 1.53
C LEU A 65 1.10 -7.44 2.35
N PRO A 66 2.18 -8.24 2.21
CA PRO A 66 2.40 -9.42 3.04
C PRO A 66 2.66 -9.12 4.53
N LEU A 67 2.93 -7.86 4.89
CA LEU A 67 3.32 -7.43 6.25
C LEU A 67 2.15 -6.85 7.08
N ILE A 68 0.94 -6.81 6.51
CA ILE A 68 -0.27 -6.18 7.09
C ILE A 68 -1.49 -7.08 7.10
#